data_AF-A0A8T1RC92-F1
#
_entry.id   AF-A0A8T1RC92-F1
#
_cell.length_a   1.000
_cell.length_b   1.000
_cell.length_c   1.000
_cell.angle_alpha   90.00
_cell.angle_beta   90.00
_cell.angle_gamma   90.00
#
_symmetry.space_group_name_H-M   'P 1'
#
loop_
_entity.id
_entity.type
_entity.pdbx_description
1 polymer ?
#
loop_
_entity_poly.entity_id
_entity_poly.type
_entity_poly.pdbx_seq_one_letter_code
_entity_poly.pdbx_strand_id
1 'polypeptide(L)'
;MAQPSIRDAFGSCVQQGANRVIVSPFFLFPRRHWHQDIPSLTAEAAKEHPRVSYIITAPLGLHDLLVDVVDDRIQHCLSHVAGDADECAVCVGTSKCRLY
;
A
#
# COMPACT_ATOMS: atom_id res chain seq x y z
N MET A 1 1.94 7.21 -16.36
CA MET A 1 2.33 6.55 -15.09
C MET A 1 2.18 7.57 -13.98
N ALA A 2 1.71 7.15 -12.80
CA ALA A 2 1.56 8.05 -11.66
C ALA A 2 2.94 8.55 -11.18
N GLN A 3 2.99 9.77 -10.65
CA GLN A 3 4.16 10.32 -9.98
C GLN A 3 3.97 10.29 -8.46
N PRO A 4 5.05 10.11 -7.68
CA PRO A 4 6.44 9.86 -8.11
C PRO A 4 6.63 8.48 -8.76
N SER A 5 7.63 8.35 -9.65
CA SER A 5 8.00 7.04 -10.20
C SER A 5 8.82 6.22 -9.21
N ILE A 6 8.99 4.90 -9.46
CA ILE A 6 9.87 4.04 -8.64
C ILE A 6 11.30 4.58 -8.62
N ARG A 7 11.80 5.11 -9.75
CA ARG A 7 13.12 5.72 -9.83
C ARG A 7 13.24 6.95 -8.92
N ASP A 8 12.25 7.84 -8.97
CA ASP A 8 12.26 9.07 -8.16
C ASP A 8 12.21 8.74 -6.67
N ALA A 9 11.33 7.81 -6.28
CA ALA A 9 11.19 7.38 -4.90
C ALA A 9 12.46 6.69 -4.39
N PHE A 10 13.05 5.79 -5.18
CA PHE A 10 14.31 5.11 -4.84
C PHE A 10 15.43 6.13 -4.64
N GLY A 11 15.61 7.05 -5.59
CA GLY A 11 16.63 8.10 -5.51
C GLY A 11 16.45 9.00 -4.28
N SER A 12 15.21 9.34 -3.94
CA SER A 12 14.92 10.12 -2.72
C SER A 12 15.34 9.40 -1.45
N CYS A 13 15.08 8.09 -1.32
CA CYS A 13 15.57 7.31 -0.19
C CYS A 13 17.10 7.32 -0.09
N VAL A 14 17.79 7.19 -1.22
CA VAL A 14 19.26 7.21 -1.25
C VAL A 14 19.81 8.60 -0.90
N GLN A 15 19.20 9.68 -1.38
CA GLN A 15 19.56 11.05 -1.03
C GLN A 15 19.41 11.33 0.47
N GLN A 16 18.46 10.67 1.13
CA GLN A 16 18.27 10.72 2.57
C GLN A 16 19.27 9.84 3.36
N GLY A 17 20.22 9.18 2.68
CA GLY A 17 21.29 8.40 3.30
C GLY A 17 20.98 6.91 3.47
N ALA A 18 19.94 6.38 2.83
CA ALA A 18 19.61 4.95 2.92
C ALA A 18 20.70 4.07 2.28
N ASN A 19 21.13 3.03 3.01
CA ASN A 19 22.01 1.96 2.52
C ASN A 19 21.22 0.72 2.04
N ARG A 20 19.91 0.70 2.29
CA ARG A 20 18.97 -0.32 1.83
C ARG A 20 17.62 0.31 1.50
N VAL A 21 17.03 -0.09 0.38
CA VAL A 21 15.67 0.30 -0.04
C VAL A 21 14.75 -0.92 -0.01
N ILE A 22 13.59 -0.81 0.65
CA ILE A 22 12.58 -1.86 0.70
C ILE A 22 11.39 -1.41 -0.14
N VAL A 23 11.11 -2.14 -1.22
CA VAL A 23 9.97 -1.88 -2.10
C VAL A 23 8.83 -2.81 -1.69
N SER A 24 7.79 -2.25 -1.09
CA SER A 24 6.62 -3.00 -0.63
C SER A 24 5.38 -2.69 -1.50
N PRO A 25 4.93 -3.63 -2.35
CA PRO A 25 3.74 -3.42 -3.18
C PRO A 25 2.45 -3.42 -2.34
N PHE A 26 1.65 -2.35 -2.45
CA PHE A 26 0.36 -2.25 -1.75
C PHE A 26 -0.76 -2.88 -2.57
N PHE A 27 -0.74 -4.23 -2.69
CA PHE A 27 -1.73 -4.99 -3.44
C PHE A 27 -2.31 -6.15 -2.62
N LEU A 28 -3.62 -6.36 -2.70
CA LEU A 28 -4.29 -7.53 -2.10
C LEU A 28 -4.16 -8.79 -2.97
N PHE A 29 -4.06 -8.62 -4.29
CA PHE A 29 -3.98 -9.75 -5.23
C PHE A 29 -2.78 -9.58 -6.17
N PRO A 30 -1.93 -10.62 -6.33
CA PRO A 30 -0.85 -10.57 -7.30
C PRO A 30 -1.45 -10.58 -8.72
N ARG A 31 -1.31 -9.47 -9.44
CA ARG A 31 -1.53 -9.39 -10.89
C ARG A 31 -0.19 -9.30 -11.62
N ARG A 32 -0.21 -9.44 -12.95
CA ARG A 32 0.98 -9.46 -13.84
C ARG A 32 2.04 -8.39 -13.51
N HIS A 33 1.64 -7.20 -13.09
CA HIS A 33 2.54 -6.09 -12.71
C HIS A 33 3.49 -6.39 -11.54
N TRP A 34 3.10 -7.28 -10.60
CA TRP A 34 3.95 -7.67 -9.48
C TRP A 34 5.13 -8.53 -9.93
N HIS A 35 4.92 -9.42 -10.92
CA HIS A 35 5.96 -10.34 -11.38
C HIS A 35 6.99 -9.73 -12.32
N GLN A 36 6.66 -8.63 -13.00
CA GLN A 36 7.46 -8.11 -14.12
C GLN A 36 7.84 -6.65 -13.92
N ASP A 37 6.85 -5.76 -13.83
CA ASP A 37 7.10 -4.31 -13.91
C ASP A 37 7.81 -3.77 -12.68
N ILE A 38 7.36 -4.12 -11.47
CA ILE A 38 7.99 -3.64 -10.23
C ILE A 38 9.43 -4.14 -10.10
N PRO A 39 9.73 -5.44 -10.28
CA PRO A 39 11.10 -5.92 -10.34
C PRO A 39 11.96 -5.20 -11.36
N SER A 40 11.48 -5.07 -12.60
CA SER A 40 12.25 -4.41 -13.66
C SER A 40 12.54 -2.95 -13.34
N LEU A 41 11.53 -2.17 -12.95
CA LEU A 41 11.68 -0.75 -12.65
C LEU A 41 12.57 -0.50 -11.43
N THR A 42 12.47 -1.35 -10.40
CA THR A 42 13.32 -1.27 -9.22
C THR A 42 14.77 -1.59 -9.56
N ALA A 43 15.00 -2.63 -10.39
CA ALA A 43 16.34 -2.99 -10.84
C ALA A 43 16.98 -1.88 -11.69
N GLU A 44 16.22 -1.24 -12.57
CA GLU A 44 16.71 -0.08 -13.34
C GLU A 44 17.09 1.09 -12.43
N ALA A 45 16.25 1.44 -11.46
CA ALA A 45 16.55 2.50 -10.49
C ALA A 45 17.82 2.21 -9.66
N ALA A 46 18.01 0.94 -9.26
CA ALA A 46 19.16 0.53 -8.47
C ALA A 46 20.50 0.64 -9.22
N LYS A 47 20.52 0.63 -10.56
CA LYS A 47 21.75 0.80 -11.35
C LYS A 47 22.44 2.14 -11.09
N GLU A 48 21.68 3.17 -10.74
CA GLU A 48 22.21 4.50 -10.39
C GLU A 48 22.84 4.54 -8.99
N HIS A 49 22.62 3.51 -8.17
CA HIS A 49 23.01 3.47 -6.77
C HIS A 49 23.67 2.11 -6.41
N PRO A 50 24.83 1.75 -7.01
CA PRO A 50 25.42 0.40 -6.89
C PRO A 50 25.87 0.00 -5.48
N ARG A 51 25.94 0.95 -4.53
CA ARG A 51 26.28 0.69 -3.12
C ARG A 51 25.05 0.46 -2.22
N VAL A 52 23.84 0.58 -2.77
CA VAL A 52 22.59 0.47 -2.04
C VAL A 52 21.96 -0.88 -2.33
N SER A 53 21.73 -1.66 -1.27
CA SER A 53 21.01 -2.93 -1.40
C SER A 53 19.50 -2.69 -1.54
N TYR A 54 18.78 -3.61 -2.18
CA TYR A 54 17.31 -3.51 -2.21
C TYR A 54 16.64 -4.88 -2.15
N ILE A 55 15.38 -4.87 -1.70
CA ILE A 55 14.49 -6.04 -1.72
C ILE A 55 13.09 -5.60 -2.11
N ILE A 56 12.40 -6.46 -2.85
CA ILE A 56 10.98 -6.32 -3.15
C ILE A 56 10.25 -7.34 -2.31
N THR A 57 9.32 -6.90 -1.47
CA THR A 57 8.59 -7.81 -0.58
C THR A 57 7.44 -8.49 -1.30
N ALA A 58 6.86 -9.50 -0.65
CA ALA A 58 5.53 -9.96 -1.00
C ALA A 58 4.54 -8.77 -0.93
N PRO A 59 3.51 -8.73 -1.79
CA PRO A 59 2.41 -7.81 -1.61
C PRO A 59 1.62 -8.21 -0.36
N LEU A 60 0.67 -7.37 0.07
CA LEU A 60 -0.19 -7.68 1.22
C LEU A 60 -0.88 -9.05 1.10
N GLY A 61 -1.34 -9.39 -0.10
CA GLY A 61 -1.98 -10.68 -0.34
C GLY A 61 -3.26 -10.87 0.48
N LEU A 62 -3.61 -12.13 0.74
CA LEU A 62 -4.68 -12.52 1.65
C LEU A 62 -4.13 -12.81 3.05
N HIS A 63 -3.42 -11.83 3.63
CA HIS A 63 -2.89 -11.94 4.97
C HIS A 63 -4.02 -11.94 6.01
N ASP A 64 -3.96 -12.79 7.04
CA ASP A 64 -5.05 -12.98 8.01
C ASP A 64 -5.45 -11.68 8.73
N LEU A 65 -4.49 -10.84 9.10
CA LEU A 65 -4.76 -9.51 9.68
C LEU A 65 -5.63 -8.59 8.80
N LEU A 66 -5.73 -8.82 7.49
CA LEU A 66 -6.67 -8.07 6.64
C LEU A 66 -8.12 -8.45 6.92
N VAL A 67 -8.38 -9.66 7.41
CA VAL A 67 -9.71 -10.07 7.87
C VAL A 67 -10.11 -9.22 9.06
N ASP A 68 -9.21 -9.00 10.01
CA ASP A 68 -9.46 -8.15 11.18
C ASP A 68 -9.75 -6.69 10.77
N VAL A 69 -9.02 -6.18 9.78
CA VAL A 69 -9.28 -4.83 9.22
C VAL A 69 -10.66 -4.76 8.55
N VAL A 70 -11.05 -5.81 7.81
CA VAL A 70 -12.38 -5.87 7.19
C VAL A 70 -13.47 -5.92 8.25
N ASP A 71 -13.32 -6.74 9.29
CA ASP A 71 -14.27 -6.82 10.40
C ASP A 71 -14.37 -5.48 11.14
N ASP A 72 -13.24 -4.85 11.48
CA ASP A 72 -13.21 -3.50 12.10
C ASP A 72 -14.02 -2.49 11.27
N ARG A 73 -13.84 -2.47 9.94
CA ARG A 73 -14.61 -1.58 9.06
C ARG A 73 -16.10 -1.90 9.08
N ILE A 74 -16.48 -3.17 9.07
CA ILE A 74 -17.89 -3.60 9.12
C ILE A 74 -18.51 -3.19 10.45
N GLN A 75 -17.87 -3.53 11.58
CA GLN A 75 -18.37 -3.22 12.92
C GLN A 75 -18.50 -1.70 13.14
N HIS A 76 -17.50 -0.90 12.71
CA HIS A 76 -17.61 0.56 12.80
C HIS A 76 -18.81 1.07 12.01
N CYS A 77 -18.99 0.61 10.77
CA CYS A 77 -20.11 1.04 9.96
C CYS A 77 -21.48 0.65 10.56
N LEU A 78 -21.59 -0.56 11.11
CA LEU A 78 -22.80 -1.00 11.82
C LEU A 78 -23.07 -0.15 13.06
N SER A 79 -22.05 0.12 13.87
CA SER A 79 -22.16 0.99 15.06
C SER A 79 -22.61 2.40 14.69
N HIS A 80 -22.08 2.96 13.59
CA HIS A 80 -22.53 4.26 13.09
C HIS A 80 -24.00 4.26 12.72
N VAL A 81 -24.45 3.25 11.96
CA VAL A 81 -25.88 3.17 11.56
C VAL A 81 -26.80 2.94 12.77
N ALA A 82 -26.31 2.30 13.83
CA ALA A 82 -27.04 2.16 15.09
C ALA A 82 -27.13 3.48 15.89
N GLY A 83 -26.34 4.50 15.55
CA GLY A 83 -26.24 5.77 16.27
C GLY A 83 -25.24 5.76 17.44
N ASP A 84 -24.45 4.69 17.56
CA ASP A 84 -23.50 4.50 18.66
C ASP A 84 -22.09 5.04 18.34
N ALA A 85 -21.83 5.42 17.09
CA ALA A 85 -20.54 5.96 16.65
C ALA A 85 -20.69 7.01 15.53
N ASP A 86 -19.66 7.85 15.37
CA ASP A 86 -19.52 8.74 14.22
C ASP A 86 -19.18 7.98 12.92
N GLU A 87 -19.31 8.66 11.77
CA GLU A 87 -18.92 8.10 10.47
C GLU A 87 -17.45 7.66 10.48
N CYS A 88 -17.15 6.51 9.89
CA CYS A 88 -15.76 6.04 9.79
C CYS A 88 -14.94 6.96 8.86
N ALA A 89 -13.62 6.99 9.06
CA ALA A 89 -12.72 7.87 8.30
C ALA A 89 -12.78 7.71 6.76
N VAL A 90 -13.27 6.57 6.26
CA VAL A 90 -13.42 6.29 4.83
C VAL A 90 -14.78 6.78 4.30
N CYS A 91 -15.82 6.75 5.13
CA CYS A 91 -17.17 7.13 4.74
C CYS A 91 -17.49 8.60 5.03
N VAL A 92 -16.70 9.28 5.87
CA VAL A 92 -16.97 10.64 6.34
C VAL A 92 -17.37 11.58 5.20
N GLY A 93 -18.58 12.16 5.31
CA GLY A 93 -19.12 13.13 4.35
C GLY A 93 -19.64 12.54 3.04
N THR A 94 -19.70 11.21 2.92
CA THR A 94 -20.21 10.54 1.72
C THR A 94 -21.63 9.98 1.88
N SER A 95 -22.13 9.92 3.11
CA SER A 95 -23.40 9.25 3.47
C SER A 95 -23.50 7.80 2.97
N LYS A 96 -22.36 7.13 2.76
CA LYS A 96 -22.29 5.74 2.29
C LYS A 96 -22.38 4.73 3.43
N CYS A 97 -22.14 5.15 4.67
CA CYS A 97 -22.32 4.33 5.86
C CYS A 97 -23.82 4.26 6.21
N ARG A 98 -24.58 3.43 5.49
CA ARG A 98 -26.04 3.30 5.68
C ARG A 98 -26.52 1.89 5.37
N LEU A 99 -27.63 1.52 5.98
CA LEU A 99 -28.42 0.36 5.57
C LEU A 99 -29.33 0.74 4.40
N TYR A 100 -29.61 -0.24 3.52
CA TYR A 100 -30.45 -0.11 2.34
C TYR A 100 -31.70 -0.97 2.46
#